data_AF-A0A951JTR6-F1
#
_entry.id   AF-A0A951JTR6-F1
#
_cell.length_a   1.000
_cell.length_b   1.000
_cell.length_c   1.000
_cell.angle_alpha   90.00
_cell.angle_beta   90.00
_cell.angle_gamma   90.00
#
_symmetry.space_group_name_H-M   'P 1'
#
loop_
_entity.id
_entity.type
_entity.pdbx_description
1 polymer ?
#
loop_
_entity_poly.entity_id
_entity_poly.type
_entity_poly.pdbx_seq_one_letter_code
_entity_poly.pdbx_strand_id
1 'polypeptide(L)'
;MVRRLFLLSLLLLAAVGCAPTQTAAPADRTRTRSDRLLREEIVRTQMSNMYEVIQRLQPGWLRPQHDRGVPAPIAVFMDGTRVGDVEFLRSIPASQVGEARFLNHREIAAHLTRSQQIGIGSAIMLTSVRM
;
A
#
# COMPACT_ATOMS: atom_id res chain seq x y z
N MET A 1 -71.77 16.68 18.76
CA MET A 1 -70.49 17.34 18.40
C MET A 1 -69.46 16.24 18.14
N VAL A 2 -69.52 15.72 16.92
CA VAL A 2 -69.10 14.37 16.56
C VAL A 2 -67.83 14.49 15.72
N ARG A 3 -66.68 14.33 16.38
CA ARG A 3 -65.59 13.37 16.08
C ARG A 3 -65.66 12.67 14.69
N ARG A 4 -65.83 13.38 13.58
CA ARG A 4 -65.95 12.84 12.22
C ARG A 4 -65.68 13.94 11.20
N LEU A 5 -64.43 14.38 11.10
CA LEU A 5 -63.85 15.13 9.98
C LEU A 5 -62.32 15.15 10.21
N PHE A 6 -61.72 14.12 10.81
CA PHE A 6 -61.04 13.03 10.09
C PHE A 6 -61.27 13.02 8.58
N LEU A 7 -60.16 13.01 7.84
CA LEU A 7 -60.02 12.91 6.38
C LEU A 7 -60.02 14.26 5.66
N LEU A 8 -58.84 14.88 5.54
CA LEU A 8 -58.23 15.24 4.25
C LEU A 8 -57.06 16.22 4.47
N SER A 9 -55.96 15.96 3.77
CA SER A 9 -54.82 16.87 3.53
C SER A 9 -53.80 16.92 4.69
N LEU A 10 -52.50 16.76 4.51
CA LEU A 10 -51.64 16.83 3.34
C LEU A 10 -50.30 16.22 3.86
N LEU A 11 -49.85 15.10 3.31
CA LEU A 11 -48.82 15.08 2.27
C LEU A 11 -47.41 14.84 2.84
N LEU A 12 -47.06 13.56 2.84
CA LEU A 12 -45.85 13.05 2.19
C LEU A 12 -44.50 13.60 2.69
N LEU A 13 -44.06 13.14 3.86
CA LEU A 13 -42.67 13.27 4.29
C LEU A 13 -41.83 12.17 3.60
N ALA A 14 -41.24 12.51 2.46
CA ALA A 14 -40.31 11.68 1.72
C ALA A 14 -39.05 11.43 2.56
N ALA A 15 -38.92 10.22 3.11
CA ALA A 15 -37.66 9.73 3.65
C ALA A 15 -36.69 9.50 2.49
N VAL A 16 -35.82 10.47 2.24
CA VAL A 16 -34.64 10.34 1.37
C VAL A 16 -33.68 9.36 2.04
N GLY A 17 -33.82 8.09 1.69
CA GLY A 17 -32.82 7.07 1.98
C GLY A 17 -31.64 7.25 1.02
N CYS A 18 -30.63 8.00 1.44
CA CYS A 18 -29.30 7.87 0.84
C CYS A 18 -28.71 6.53 1.32
N ALA A 19 -29.04 5.45 0.63
CA ALA A 19 -28.18 4.27 0.65
C ALA A 19 -26.90 4.63 -0.12
N PRO A 20 -25.69 4.51 0.44
CA PRO A 20 -24.49 4.50 -0.36
C PRO A 20 -24.53 3.20 -1.16
N THR A 21 -25.02 3.28 -2.40
CA THR A 21 -24.74 2.25 -3.39
C THR A 21 -23.22 2.27 -3.56
N GLN A 22 -22.53 1.35 -2.89
CA GLN A 22 -21.15 1.02 -3.20
C GLN A 22 -21.13 0.60 -4.65
N THR A 23 -20.83 1.56 -5.52
CA THR A 23 -20.34 1.30 -6.86
C THR A 23 -19.04 0.53 -6.66
N ALA A 24 -19.16 -0.79 -6.56
CA ALA A 24 -18.05 -1.68 -6.83
C ALA A 24 -17.64 -1.38 -8.26
N ALA A 25 -16.63 -0.52 -8.40
CA ALA A 25 -15.96 -0.32 -9.67
C ALA A 25 -15.63 -1.71 -10.22
N PRO A 26 -15.85 -1.96 -11.51
CA PRO A 26 -15.50 -3.24 -12.11
C PRO A 26 -14.03 -3.48 -11.78
N ALA A 27 -13.76 -4.59 -11.09
CA ALA A 27 -12.42 -5.06 -10.80
C ALA A 27 -11.76 -5.34 -12.15
N ASP A 28 -11.14 -4.31 -12.68
CA ASP A 28 -10.30 -4.36 -13.85
C ASP A 28 -9.19 -5.36 -13.51
N ARG A 29 -9.22 -6.51 -14.18
CA ARG A 29 -8.36 -7.67 -13.93
C ARG A 29 -6.91 -7.42 -14.39
N THR A 30 -6.49 -6.16 -14.45
CA THR A 30 -5.09 -5.82 -14.27
C THR A 30 -4.81 -6.08 -12.81
N ARG A 31 -4.11 -7.18 -12.51
CA ARG A 31 -3.65 -7.52 -11.15
C ARG A 31 -2.94 -6.30 -10.56
N THR A 32 -3.67 -5.44 -9.83
CA THR A 32 -3.12 -4.31 -9.10
C THR A 32 -2.18 -4.92 -8.10
N ARG A 33 -0.92 -4.96 -8.49
CA ARG A 33 0.13 -5.58 -7.74
C ARG A 33 0.30 -4.69 -6.51
N SER A 34 -0.12 -5.20 -5.35
CA SER A 34 -0.07 -4.46 -4.11
C SER A 34 1.34 -3.86 -3.93
N ASP A 35 1.38 -2.56 -3.64
CA ASP A 35 2.56 -1.80 -3.24
C ASP A 35 2.92 -2.06 -1.76
N ARG A 36 2.14 -2.90 -1.08
CA ARG A 36 2.32 -3.23 0.34
C ARG A 36 2.24 -4.73 0.60
N LEU A 37 3.07 -5.20 1.52
CA LEU A 37 3.08 -6.54 2.09
C LEU A 37 2.94 -6.45 3.61
N LEU A 38 1.95 -7.14 4.15
CA LEU A 38 1.67 -7.20 5.58
C LEU A 38 2.36 -8.40 6.24
N ARG A 39 2.51 -8.36 7.57
CA ARG A 39 3.14 -9.40 8.39
C ARG A 39 2.62 -10.79 8.07
N GLU A 40 1.30 -10.95 8.02
CA GLU A 40 0.65 -12.22 7.75
C GLU A 40 1.01 -12.79 6.38
N GLU A 41 1.20 -11.94 5.36
CA GLU A 41 1.64 -12.35 4.04
C GLU A 41 3.10 -12.78 4.06
N ILE A 42 3.95 -12.01 4.77
CA ILE A 42 5.38 -12.30 4.94
C ILE A 42 5.57 -13.65 5.65
N VAL A 43 4.92 -13.87 6.80
CA VAL A 43 5.04 -15.11 7.59
C VAL A 43 4.57 -16.32 6.81
N ARG A 44 3.49 -16.19 6.03
CA ARG A 44 2.95 -17.28 5.21
C ARG A 44 3.92 -17.79 4.14
N THR A 45 4.93 -17.01 3.76
CA THR A 45 5.94 -17.47 2.79
C THR A 45 6.95 -18.44 3.40
N GLN A 46 7.13 -18.43 4.72
CA GLN A 46 8.14 -19.22 5.44
C GLN A 46 9.59 -19.01 4.93
N MET A 47 9.88 -17.86 4.33
CA MET A 47 11.21 -17.50 3.85
C MET A 47 12.08 -16.90 4.95
N SER A 48 13.40 -17.00 4.81
CA SER A 48 14.33 -16.59 5.88
C SER A 48 14.63 -15.09 5.85
N ASN A 49 14.65 -14.49 4.67
CA ASN A 49 15.00 -13.08 4.46
C ASN A 49 13.98 -12.34 3.57
N MET A 50 13.98 -11.01 3.64
CA MET A 50 13.03 -10.19 2.89
C MET A 50 13.24 -10.23 1.37
N TYR A 51 14.46 -10.50 0.91
CA TYR A 51 14.73 -10.63 -0.51
C TYR A 51 13.91 -11.79 -1.11
N GLU A 52 13.93 -12.96 -0.49
CA GLU A 52 13.17 -14.14 -0.91
C GLU A 52 11.65 -13.91 -0.86
N VAL A 53 11.17 -13.25 0.20
CA VAL A 53 9.76 -12.88 0.34
C VAL A 53 9.31 -12.02 -0.82
N ILE A 54 10.06 -10.95 -1.11
CA ILE A 54 9.73 -10.01 -2.18
C ILE A 54 9.90 -10.69 -3.54
N GLN A 55 10.93 -11.51 -3.75
CA GLN A 55 11.11 -12.25 -4.99
C GLN A 55 9.93 -13.20 -5.28
N ARG A 56 9.31 -13.77 -4.23
CA ARG A 56 8.18 -14.68 -4.39
C ARG A 56 6.85 -13.96 -4.56
N LEU A 57 6.55 -12.98 -3.71
CA LEU A 57 5.25 -12.29 -3.71
C LEU A 57 5.22 -11.12 -4.70
N GLN A 58 6.31 -10.35 -4.76
CA GLN A 58 6.41 -9.09 -5.49
C GLN A 58 7.70 -8.93 -6.32
N PRO A 59 8.05 -9.86 -7.23
CA PRO A 59 9.30 -9.79 -8.01
C PRO A 59 9.45 -8.52 -8.87
N GLY A 60 8.38 -7.76 -9.10
CA GLY A 60 8.43 -6.48 -9.80
C GLY A 60 9.13 -5.38 -9.00
N TRP A 61 9.15 -5.46 -7.67
CA TRP A 61 9.81 -4.46 -6.82
C TRP A 61 11.34 -4.53 -6.93
N LEU A 62 11.87 -5.70 -7.31
CA LEU A 62 13.31 -5.95 -7.50
C LEU A 62 13.80 -5.53 -8.89
N ARG A 63 12.90 -5.10 -9.79
CA ARG A 63 13.29 -4.72 -11.14
C ARG A 63 13.89 -3.31 -11.13
N PRO A 64 15.06 -3.12 -11.76
CA PRO A 64 15.65 -1.79 -11.93
C PRO A 64 14.63 -0.84 -12.56
N GLN A 65 14.43 0.31 -11.93
CA GLN A 65 13.64 1.38 -12.54
C GLN A 65 14.55 2.26 -13.38
N HIS A 66 13.97 2.90 -14.38
CA HIS A 66 14.67 3.88 -15.20
C HIS A 66 14.08 5.25 -14.89
N ASP A 67 14.94 6.20 -14.52
CA ASP A 67 14.57 7.60 -14.42
C ASP A 67 15.20 8.33 -15.61
N ARG A 68 14.36 8.92 -16.47
CA ARG A 68 14.77 9.62 -17.70
C ARG A 68 15.74 8.82 -18.59
N GLY A 69 15.55 7.50 -18.66
CA GLY A 69 16.38 6.60 -19.47
C GLY A 69 17.69 6.16 -18.82
N VAL A 70 17.98 6.61 -17.60
CA VAL A 70 19.14 6.15 -16.81
C VAL A 70 18.66 5.14 -15.77
N PRO A 71 19.34 3.98 -15.61
CA PRO A 71 19.06 3.06 -14.52
C PRO A 71 19.18 3.78 -13.18
N ALA A 72 18.10 3.77 -12.41
CA ALA A 72 18.03 4.39 -11.10
C ALA A 72 18.03 3.29 -10.02
N PRO A 73 18.87 3.42 -8.98
CA PRO A 73 18.98 2.37 -7.97
C PRO A 73 17.73 2.33 -7.08
N ILE A 74 17.47 1.13 -6.56
CA ILE A 74 16.42 0.88 -5.57
C ILE A 74 17.07 0.97 -4.18
N ALA A 75 16.60 1.90 -3.35
CA ALA A 75 17.10 2.06 -1.99
C ALA A 75 16.21 1.30 -0.98
N VAL A 76 16.82 0.73 0.04
CA VAL A 76 16.12 0.03 1.12
C VAL A 76 16.18 0.86 2.39
N PHE A 77 15.02 1.06 2.99
CA PHE A 77 14.85 1.76 4.26
C PHE A 77 14.28 0.81 5.30
N MET A 78 14.75 0.93 6.53
CA MET A 78 14.19 0.27 7.70
C MET A 78 13.84 1.35 8.72
N ASP A 79 12.58 1.39 9.14
CA ASP A 79 12.04 2.36 10.11
C ASP A 79 12.42 3.82 9.77
N GLY A 80 12.37 4.16 8.47
CA GLY A 80 12.68 5.50 7.95
C GLY A 80 14.17 5.81 7.76
N THR A 81 15.06 4.88 8.13
CA THR A 81 16.52 5.02 7.93
C THR A 81 16.98 4.24 6.72
N ARG A 82 17.82 4.84 5.86
CA ARG A 82 18.39 4.15 4.70
C ARG A 82 19.41 3.12 5.21
N VAL A 83 19.17 1.84 4.92
CA VAL A 83 20.03 0.73 5.36
C VAL A 83 20.89 0.16 4.25
N GLY A 84 20.47 0.30 2.98
CA GLY A 84 21.25 -0.22 1.87
C GLY A 84 20.55 -0.16 0.53
N ASP A 85 20.97 -1.04 -0.36
CA ASP A 85 20.35 -1.34 -1.64
C ASP A 85 19.53 -2.64 -1.57
N VAL A 86 19.07 -3.12 -2.72
CA VAL A 86 18.28 -4.36 -2.81
C VAL A 86 19.00 -5.59 -2.28
N GLU A 87 20.33 -5.69 -2.40
CA GLU A 87 21.05 -6.86 -1.89
C GLU A 87 21.06 -6.89 -0.35
N PHE A 88 20.96 -5.72 0.30
CA PHE A 88 20.78 -5.63 1.75
C PHE A 88 19.48 -6.32 2.23
N LEU A 89 18.47 -6.53 1.39
CA LEU A 89 17.27 -7.29 1.78
C LEU A 89 17.59 -8.74 2.20
N ARG A 90 18.73 -9.30 1.77
CA ARG A 90 19.17 -10.64 2.15
C ARG A 90 19.67 -10.72 3.60
N SER A 91 20.20 -9.61 4.13
CA SER A 91 20.65 -9.55 5.52
C SER A 91 19.52 -9.29 6.51
N ILE A 92 18.33 -8.93 6.02
CA ILE A 92 17.17 -8.59 6.84
C ILE A 92 16.30 -9.83 7.04
N PRO A 93 16.19 -10.36 8.27
CA PRO A 93 15.34 -11.51 8.56
C PRO A 93 13.86 -11.17 8.35
N ALA A 94 13.12 -12.05 7.67
CA ALA A 94 11.69 -11.85 7.43
C ALA A 94 10.87 -11.79 8.75
N SER A 95 11.40 -12.41 9.83
CA SER A 95 10.80 -12.41 11.16
C SER A 95 10.78 -11.02 11.82
N GLN A 96 11.69 -10.12 11.47
CA GLN A 96 11.80 -8.78 12.06
C GLN A 96 10.92 -7.74 11.38
N VAL A 97 10.33 -8.06 10.22
CA VAL A 97 9.56 -7.10 9.41
C VAL A 97 8.05 -7.31 9.58
N GLY A 98 7.37 -6.23 9.95
CA GLY A 98 5.93 -6.16 10.12
C GLY A 98 5.17 -5.66 8.89
N GLU A 99 5.76 -4.72 8.15
CA GLU A 99 5.22 -4.21 6.89
C GLU A 99 6.38 -3.97 5.92
N ALA A 100 6.20 -4.30 4.65
CA ALA A 100 7.07 -3.86 3.57
C ALA A 100 6.25 -3.10 2.54
N ARG A 101 6.73 -1.93 2.11
CA ARG A 101 6.06 -1.07 1.15
C ARG A 101 7.02 -0.65 0.04
N PHE A 102 6.56 -0.70 -1.18
CA PHE A 102 7.25 -0.16 -2.34
C PHE A 102 6.82 1.28 -2.57
N LEU A 103 7.79 2.16 -2.75
CA LEU A 103 7.59 3.56 -3.09
C LEU A 103 8.20 3.80 -4.47
N ASN A 104 7.36 4.21 -5.42
CA ASN A 104 7.83 4.71 -6.71
C ASN A 104 8.38 6.14 -6.59
N HIS A 105 8.98 6.66 -7.67
CA HIS A 105 9.56 8.01 -7.70
C HIS A 105 8.61 9.13 -7.22
N ARG A 106 7.31 9.04 -7.50
CA ARG A 106 6.33 10.04 -7.07
C ARG A 106 6.02 9.93 -5.58
N GLU A 107 5.98 8.71 -5.05
CA GLU A 107 5.67 8.44 -3.64
C GLU A 107 6.85 8.72 -2.72
N ILE A 108 8.07 8.54 -3.21
CA ILE A 108 9.31 8.95 -2.55
C ILE A 108 9.22 10.42 -2.10
N ALA A 109 8.72 11.30 -2.98
CA ALA A 109 8.58 12.72 -2.68
C ALA A 109 7.67 13.01 -1.48
N ALA A 110 6.67 12.17 -1.26
CA ALA A 110 5.68 12.32 -0.19
C ALA A 110 6.12 11.67 1.14
N HIS A 111 6.96 10.63 1.09
CA HIS A 111 7.32 9.84 2.28
C HIS A 111 8.73 10.10 2.81
N LEU A 112 9.66 10.50 1.93
CA LEU A 112 11.05 10.72 2.29
C LEU A 112 11.40 12.20 2.28
N THR A 113 12.32 12.60 3.15
CA THR A 113 12.84 13.97 3.16
C THR A 113 13.70 14.24 1.91
N ARG A 114 13.77 15.50 1.43
CA ARG A 114 14.51 15.85 0.21
C ARG A 114 15.97 15.36 0.21
N SER A 115 16.64 15.34 1.36
CA SER A 115 18.01 14.83 1.48
C SER A 115 18.12 13.31 1.24
N GLN A 116 17.07 12.54 1.54
CA GLN A 116 17.02 11.08 1.33
C GLN A 116 16.66 10.69 -0.11
N GLN A 117 16.21 11.65 -0.93
CA GLN A 117 15.73 11.43 -2.31
C GLN A 117 16.84 11.46 -3.36
N ILE A 118 18.05 11.87 -3.00
CA ILE A 118 19.11 12.11 -3.97
C ILE A 118 19.59 10.77 -4.55
N GLY A 119 19.44 10.63 -5.87
CA GLY A 119 19.97 9.48 -6.62
C GLY A 119 19.19 8.17 -6.41
N ILE A 120 17.93 8.21 -5.97
CA ILE A 120 17.08 7.01 -5.83
C ILE A 120 15.93 7.03 -6.85
N GLY A 121 15.71 5.91 -7.53
CA GLY A 121 14.60 5.76 -8.49
C GLY A 121 13.32 5.28 -7.80
N SER A 122 13.49 4.31 -6.91
CA SER A 122 12.43 3.74 -6.07
C SER A 122 12.99 3.36 -4.70
N ALA A 123 12.10 3.14 -3.75
CA ALA A 123 12.47 2.72 -2.41
C ALA A 123 11.61 1.55 -1.93
N ILE A 124 12.22 0.68 -1.13
CA ILE A 124 11.51 -0.35 -0.37
C ILE A 124 11.62 0.04 1.10
N MET A 125 10.48 0.37 1.70
CA MET A 125 10.37 0.77 3.08
C MET A 125 9.92 -0.42 3.92
N LEU A 126 10.73 -0.77 4.91
CA LEU A 126 10.46 -1.84 5.85
C LEU A 126 10.16 -1.22 7.21
N THR A 127 9.09 -1.70 7.83
CA THR A 127 8.74 -1.34 9.20
C THR A 127 8.96 -2.56 10.08
N SER A 128 9.66 -2.38 11.20
CA SER A 128 9.92 -3.45 12.15
C SER A 128 8.64 -3.90 12.86
N VAL A 129 8.62 -5.17 13.28
CA VAL A 129 7.58 -5.67 14.19
C VAL A 129 7.76 -4.98 15.54
N ARG A 130 6.69 -4.38 16.06
CA ARG A 130 6.69 -3.92 17.45
C ARG A 130 6.59 -5.13 18.36
N MET A 131 7.65 -5.38 19.13
CA MET A 131 7.69 -6.38 20.19
C MET A 131 6.87 -5.93 21.41
#